data_AF-A0A248YW72-F1
#
_entry.id   AF-A0A248YW72-F1
#
_cell.length_a   1.000
_cell.length_b   1.000
_cell.length_c   1.000
_cell.angle_alpha   90.00
_cell.angle_beta   90.00
_cell.angle_gamma   90.00
#
_symmetry.space_group_name_H-M   'P 1'
#
loop_
_entity.id
_entity.type
_entity.pdbx_description
1 polymer ?
#
loop_
_entity_poly.entity_id
_entity_poly.type
_entity_poly.pdbx_seq_one_letter_code
_entity_poly.pdbx_strand_id
1 'polypeptide(L)'
;MVGLAGRPVPGDRDRAGGQPGGRGGQHPAVRRRRGRVRHGRLRADRRHRRRAPGHRPLPRPDHAAVRGGCAVRLGILTDGRVVAVDGERVVDVTAVLPGGPTDYPDRAGEVAAYVAGAPSIATRTPTFTAPVAHPRTVLAAPVNYAPHRGELGDRSPEGGRLDARALGLIVLAPGSVVGPDGAIELPDLPGREFHYEGEIAVVIGRPCRGVDRAHAMDHVLGYTGLLDITMRIGPQGQEDRSMRKSFRTFTPIGPVVLTADEVPDPSILRLRLALNGEPRQDGGLDELIVDVPDLVVRAAQLLPLQPGDLIATGTPGGVGAIVPGDRVTLTVDGVGELAMDVRRRSW
;
A
#
# COMPACT_ATOMS: atom_id res chain seq x y z
N MET A 1 -8.45 -74.58 -14.93
CA MET A 1 -7.96 -74.78 -13.55
C MET A 1 -8.61 -73.71 -12.67
N VAL A 2 -9.31 -74.11 -11.60
CA VAL A 2 -9.64 -73.41 -10.31
C VAL A 2 -9.77 -71.85 -10.33
N GLY A 3 -10.80 -71.13 -9.86
CA GLY A 3 -11.90 -71.36 -8.89
C GLY A 3 -11.63 -70.59 -7.57
N LEU A 4 -12.53 -69.85 -6.89
CA LEU A 4 -13.96 -69.48 -7.04
C LEU A 4 -14.17 -68.05 -6.43
N ALA A 5 -14.98 -67.17 -7.01
CA ALA A 5 -16.35 -66.75 -6.58
C ALA A 5 -16.57 -66.44 -5.07
N GLY A 6 -17.12 -65.25 -4.75
CA GLY A 6 -17.66 -64.95 -3.39
C GLY A 6 -17.91 -63.47 -2.99
N ARG A 7 -19.18 -63.06 -2.91
CA ARG A 7 -19.80 -61.92 -2.17
C ARG A 7 -21.21 -62.41 -1.73
N PRO A 8 -21.97 -61.84 -0.73
CA PRO A 8 -21.73 -60.71 0.19
C PRO A 8 -22.13 -60.94 1.69
N VAL A 9 -22.07 -59.85 2.48
CA VAL A 9 -22.72 -59.44 3.79
C VAL A 9 -24.12 -60.10 4.04
N PRO A 10 -24.64 -60.39 5.28
CA PRO A 10 -24.72 -59.46 6.44
C PRO A 10 -24.86 -59.94 7.93
N GLY A 11 -24.65 -58.98 8.86
CA GLY A 11 -25.48 -58.71 10.06
C GLY A 11 -25.31 -59.56 11.34
N ASP A 12 -25.29 -58.90 12.51
CA ASP A 12 -26.35 -59.10 13.54
C ASP A 12 -26.47 -57.91 14.53
N ARG A 13 -27.55 -57.89 15.31
CA ARG A 13 -27.91 -56.91 16.36
C ARG A 13 -28.04 -57.59 17.74
N ASP A 14 -28.43 -56.78 18.73
CA ASP A 14 -29.02 -57.17 20.03
C ASP A 14 -28.05 -57.77 21.09
N ARG A 15 -28.24 -57.60 22.41
CA ARG A 15 -29.01 -56.62 23.22
C ARG A 15 -28.62 -56.76 24.70
N ALA A 16 -28.95 -55.74 25.50
CA ALA A 16 -29.01 -55.74 26.98
C ALA A 16 -27.67 -55.96 27.74
N GLY A 17 -27.49 -55.45 28.95
CA GLY A 17 -28.32 -54.57 29.78
C GLY A 17 -27.71 -54.40 31.17
N GLY A 18 -28.14 -53.39 31.94
CA GLY A 18 -27.76 -53.25 33.36
C GLY A 18 -27.29 -51.87 33.81
N GLN A 19 -28.24 -51.00 34.15
CA GLN A 19 -28.09 -50.04 35.26
C GLN A 19 -28.71 -50.68 36.51
N PRO A 20 -28.23 -50.39 37.75
CA PRO A 20 -28.66 -49.16 38.43
C PRO A 20 -27.65 -48.54 39.43
N GLY A 21 -28.02 -47.39 39.99
CA GLY A 21 -27.50 -46.92 41.28
C GLY A 21 -26.81 -45.55 41.25
N GLY A 22 -27.57 -44.48 41.46
CA GLY A 22 -27.03 -43.11 41.52
C GLY A 22 -26.71 -42.61 42.94
N ARG A 23 -25.90 -41.55 42.98
CA ARG A 23 -25.77 -40.46 43.99
C ARG A 23 -24.88 -39.42 43.28
N GLY A 24 -25.22 -38.14 43.17
CA GLY A 24 -25.66 -37.27 44.26
C GLY A 24 -24.51 -36.29 44.59
N GLY A 25 -24.12 -35.45 43.63
CA GLY A 25 -23.01 -34.50 43.74
C GLY A 25 -23.42 -33.12 43.24
N GLN A 26 -23.44 -32.13 44.14
CA GLN A 26 -24.02 -30.81 43.88
C GLN A 26 -22.97 -29.86 43.27
N HIS A 27 -23.29 -29.22 42.14
CA HIS A 27 -22.51 -28.07 41.65
C HIS A 27 -22.77 -26.85 42.55
N PRO A 28 -21.73 -26.16 43.07
CA PRO A 28 -21.92 -24.93 43.82
C PRO A 28 -22.33 -23.78 42.87
N ALA A 29 -23.55 -23.30 43.02
CA ALA A 29 -24.06 -22.16 42.26
C ALA A 29 -23.32 -20.85 42.63
N VAL A 30 -22.67 -20.23 41.65
CA VAL A 30 -22.00 -18.93 41.82
C VAL A 30 -23.05 -17.84 42.04
N ARG A 31 -23.28 -17.47 43.30
CA ARG A 31 -24.17 -16.34 43.68
C ARG A 31 -23.65 -15.02 43.09
N ARG A 32 -24.32 -14.52 42.05
CA ARG A 32 -24.14 -13.13 41.59
C ARG A 32 -24.60 -12.15 42.69
N ARG A 33 -23.67 -11.60 43.47
CA ARG A 33 -23.96 -10.45 44.35
C ARG A 33 -24.28 -9.22 43.48
N ARG A 34 -25.52 -8.73 43.53
CA ARG A 34 -25.89 -7.41 42.98
C ARG A 34 -25.26 -6.31 43.85
N GLY A 35 -24.11 -5.78 43.43
CA GLY A 35 -23.55 -4.56 44.01
C GLY A 35 -24.36 -3.33 43.60
N ARG A 36 -24.91 -2.59 44.57
CA ARG A 36 -25.49 -1.25 44.32
C ARG A 36 -24.35 -0.27 44.06
N VAL A 37 -24.19 0.19 42.82
CA VAL A 37 -23.33 1.34 42.51
C VAL A 37 -24.04 2.62 42.96
N ARG A 38 -23.45 3.37 43.89
CA ARG A 38 -23.90 4.72 44.24
C ARG A 38 -23.24 5.71 43.28
N HIS A 39 -24.02 6.54 42.59
CA HIS A 39 -23.49 7.66 41.82
C HIS A 39 -22.97 8.77 42.74
N GLY A 40 -21.67 8.76 43.03
CA GLY A 40 -20.98 9.91 43.60
C GLY A 40 -20.72 10.95 42.51
N ARG A 41 -21.31 12.15 42.62
CA ARG A 41 -20.96 13.30 41.78
C ARG A 41 -19.58 13.83 42.18
N LEU A 42 -18.54 13.45 41.46
CA LEU A 42 -17.22 14.08 41.57
C LEU A 42 -17.29 15.48 40.94
N ARG A 43 -17.15 16.53 41.77
CA ARG A 43 -16.90 17.89 41.28
C ARG A 43 -15.45 17.96 40.78
N ALA A 44 -15.26 18.30 39.51
CA ALA A 44 -13.92 18.51 38.95
C ALA A 44 -13.31 19.81 39.49
N ASP A 45 -12.17 19.71 40.19
CA ASP A 45 -11.40 20.85 40.67
C ASP A 45 -10.75 21.58 39.49
N ARG A 46 -11.02 22.88 39.33
CA ARG A 46 -10.48 23.70 38.23
C ARG A 46 -9.05 24.14 38.55
N ARG A 47 -8.07 23.26 38.29
CA ARG A 47 -6.65 23.65 38.31
C ARG A 47 -6.11 23.95 36.92
N HIS A 48 -5.39 25.07 36.82
CA HIS A 48 -4.89 25.63 35.56
C HIS A 48 -4.00 24.65 34.78
N ARG A 49 -4.45 24.22 33.60
CA ARG A 49 -3.54 23.72 32.55
C ARG A 49 -2.82 24.92 31.94
N ARG A 50 -1.51 25.04 32.18
CA ARG A 50 -0.66 25.97 31.43
C ARG A 50 -0.68 25.57 29.94
N ARG A 51 -0.86 26.55 29.04
CA ARG A 51 -0.75 26.33 27.59
C ARG A 51 0.68 25.87 27.26
N ALA A 52 0.81 24.89 26.37
CA ALA A 52 2.09 24.60 25.72
C ALA A 52 2.49 25.82 24.85
N PRO A 53 3.79 26.03 24.57
CA PRO A 53 4.23 27.06 23.65
C PRO A 53 3.60 26.84 22.27
N GLY A 54 3.10 27.90 21.64
CA GLY A 54 2.51 27.79 20.31
C GLY A 54 3.56 27.40 19.28
N HIS A 55 3.27 26.39 18.46
CA HIS A 55 4.00 26.18 17.21
C HIS A 55 3.86 27.45 16.37
N ARG A 56 4.96 28.17 16.18
CA ARG A 56 5.05 29.23 15.19
C ARG A 56 5.02 28.55 13.81
N PRO A 57 4.07 28.86 12.91
CA PRO A 57 4.11 28.34 11.55
C PRO A 57 5.47 28.67 10.93
N LEU A 58 6.08 27.71 10.26
CA LEU A 58 7.20 28.00 9.38
C LEU A 58 6.70 28.97 8.30
N PRO A 59 7.53 29.94 7.86
CA PRO A 59 7.14 30.78 6.74
C PRO A 59 6.87 29.89 5.53
N ARG A 60 5.67 30.03 4.94
CA ARG A 60 5.36 29.39 3.67
C ARG A 60 6.35 29.94 2.64
N PRO A 61 7.05 29.10 1.86
CA PRO A 61 7.71 29.60 0.66
C PRO A 61 6.61 30.22 -0.23
N ASP A 62 6.89 31.39 -0.80
CA ASP A 62 5.97 31.99 -1.76
C ASP A 62 5.89 31.07 -2.98
N HIS A 63 4.78 30.33 -3.11
CA HIS A 63 4.41 29.60 -4.31
C HIS A 63 3.90 30.59 -5.38
N ALA A 64 4.71 31.62 -5.65
CA ALA A 64 4.52 32.60 -6.70
C ALA A 64 4.84 31.95 -8.06
N ALA A 65 3.88 31.17 -8.56
CA ALA A 65 3.68 30.78 -9.94
C ALA A 65 4.95 30.71 -10.83
N VAL A 66 5.73 29.63 -10.71
CA VAL A 66 6.66 29.20 -11.76
C VAL A 66 5.85 28.63 -12.93
N ARG A 67 5.12 29.50 -13.64
CA ARG A 67 4.40 29.14 -14.87
C ARG A 67 5.39 29.12 -16.03
N GLY A 68 5.96 27.94 -16.30
CA GLY A 68 6.83 27.70 -17.47
C GLY A 68 7.87 26.58 -17.32
N GLY A 69 7.74 25.69 -16.33
CA GLY A 69 8.72 24.62 -16.07
C GLY A 69 8.46 23.33 -16.85
N CYS A 70 9.50 22.89 -17.57
CA CYS A 70 10.00 21.52 -17.70
C CYS A 70 9.38 20.52 -16.69
N ALA A 71 8.71 19.46 -17.17
CA ALA A 71 7.87 18.62 -16.30
C ALA A 71 8.71 17.61 -15.48
N VAL A 72 8.97 17.90 -14.20
CA VAL A 72 9.98 17.16 -13.43
C VAL A 72 9.47 15.80 -12.91
N ARG A 73 10.00 14.73 -13.51
CA ARG A 73 9.94 13.37 -12.95
C ARG A 73 11.30 12.97 -12.41
N LEU A 74 11.37 12.41 -11.22
CA LEU A 74 12.62 12.02 -10.56
C LEU A 74 12.79 10.50 -10.54
N GLY A 75 13.86 10.01 -11.14
CA GLY A 75 14.23 8.59 -11.16
C GLY A 75 15.59 8.32 -10.55
N ILE A 76 15.87 7.05 -10.29
CA ILE A 76 17.21 6.56 -9.95
C ILE A 76 17.57 5.52 -11.02
N LEU A 77 18.72 5.69 -11.68
CA LEU A 77 19.24 4.71 -12.63
C LEU A 77 19.86 3.50 -11.91
N THR A 78 19.94 2.36 -12.58
CA THR A 78 20.57 1.14 -12.05
C THR A 78 22.06 1.29 -11.70
N ASP A 79 22.73 2.36 -12.16
CA ASP A 79 24.10 2.72 -11.77
C ASP A 79 24.18 3.69 -10.56
N GLY A 80 23.04 3.99 -9.94
CA GLY A 80 22.91 4.83 -8.76
C GLY A 80 22.72 6.33 -9.02
N ARG A 81 22.79 6.78 -10.28
CA ARG A 81 22.60 8.20 -10.62
C ARG A 81 21.14 8.63 -10.44
N VAL A 82 20.95 9.80 -9.85
CA VAL A 82 19.64 10.45 -9.71
C VAL A 82 19.39 11.26 -10.98
N VAL A 83 18.23 11.08 -11.61
CA VAL A 83 17.90 11.74 -12.88
C VAL A 83 16.57 12.49 -12.83
N ALA A 84 16.52 13.63 -13.51
CA ALA A 84 15.29 14.32 -13.87
C ALA A 84 14.90 13.92 -15.31
N VAL A 85 13.63 13.58 -15.54
CA VAL A 85 13.10 13.14 -16.84
C VAL A 85 12.02 14.12 -17.34
N ASP A 86 12.35 14.85 -18.40
CA ASP A 86 11.51 15.83 -19.07
C ASP A 86 11.26 15.42 -20.52
N GLY A 87 10.09 14.82 -20.77
CA GLY A 87 9.80 14.18 -22.05
C GLY A 87 10.81 13.07 -22.36
N GLU A 88 11.55 13.22 -23.46
CA GLU A 88 12.64 12.30 -23.84
C GLU A 88 13.99 12.66 -23.22
N ARG A 89 14.14 13.85 -22.61
CA ARG A 89 15.38 14.26 -21.96
C ARG A 89 15.53 13.58 -20.61
N VAL A 90 16.70 13.02 -20.36
CA VAL A 90 17.08 12.46 -19.06
C VAL A 90 18.34 13.20 -18.62
N VAL A 91 18.27 13.96 -17.53
CA VAL A 91 19.37 14.78 -17.02
C VAL A 91 19.88 14.19 -15.71
N ASP A 92 21.19 13.97 -15.62
CA ASP A 92 21.84 13.58 -14.36
C ASP A 92 21.82 14.77 -13.39
N VAL A 93 21.06 14.63 -12.30
CA VAL A 93 20.89 15.64 -11.25
C VAL A 93 21.52 15.20 -9.92
N THR A 94 22.35 14.15 -9.92
CA THR A 94 22.99 13.60 -8.72
C THR A 94 23.76 14.66 -7.92
N ALA A 95 24.38 15.63 -8.59
CA ALA A 95 25.08 16.74 -7.95
C ALA A 95 24.16 17.72 -7.18
N VAL A 96 22.89 17.84 -7.59
CA VAL A 96 21.88 18.71 -6.96
C VAL A 96 20.84 17.94 -6.14
N LEU A 97 20.86 16.60 -6.15
CA LEU A 97 20.05 15.71 -5.31
C LEU A 97 20.90 14.54 -4.74
N PRO A 98 21.93 14.81 -3.92
CA PRO A 98 22.87 13.79 -3.43
C PRO A 98 22.25 12.78 -2.47
N GLY A 99 21.15 13.12 -1.78
CA GLY A 99 20.34 12.21 -0.99
C GLY A 99 19.25 11.46 -1.78
N GLY A 100 19.18 11.66 -3.10
CA GLY A 100 18.14 11.08 -3.97
C GLY A 100 16.92 11.99 -4.16
N PRO A 101 15.85 11.49 -4.79
CA PRO A 101 14.62 12.25 -5.06
C PRO A 101 13.97 12.90 -3.82
N THR A 102 14.24 12.39 -2.62
CA THR A 102 13.74 12.95 -1.36
C THR A 102 14.32 14.31 -1.00
N ASP A 103 15.45 14.73 -1.59
CA ASP A 103 16.03 16.08 -1.40
C ASP A 103 15.25 17.17 -2.15
N TYR A 104 14.45 16.79 -3.14
CA TYR A 104 13.80 17.72 -4.08
C TYR A 104 12.93 18.81 -3.43
N PRO A 105 12.11 18.56 -2.38
CA PRO A 105 11.22 19.59 -1.84
C PRO A 105 11.95 20.83 -1.31
N ASP A 106 13.21 20.69 -0.95
CA ASP A 106 14.07 21.76 -0.44
C ASP A 106 15.08 22.26 -1.50
N ARG A 107 15.17 21.62 -2.68
CA ARG A 107 16.11 21.93 -3.77
C ARG A 107 15.46 22.13 -5.15
N ALA A 108 14.13 22.15 -5.26
CA ALA A 108 13.39 22.20 -6.53
C ALA A 108 13.86 23.33 -7.47
N GLY A 109 14.12 24.53 -6.93
CA GLY A 109 14.63 25.66 -7.71
C GLY A 109 16.06 25.46 -8.25
N GLU A 110 16.93 24.76 -7.50
CA GLU A 110 18.27 24.39 -7.96
C GLU A 110 18.20 23.32 -9.06
N VAL A 111 17.31 22.33 -8.89
CA VAL A 111 17.06 21.29 -9.90
C VAL A 111 16.55 21.91 -11.21
N ALA A 112 15.54 22.79 -11.15
CA ALA A 112 15.01 23.47 -12.32
C ALA A 112 16.08 24.31 -13.05
N ALA A 113 16.90 25.07 -12.31
CA ALA A 113 18.00 25.84 -12.87
C ALA A 113 19.09 24.94 -13.51
N TYR A 114 19.40 23.81 -12.88
CA TYR A 114 20.38 22.84 -13.38
C TYR A 114 19.88 22.16 -14.67
N VAL A 115 18.66 21.63 -14.68
CA VAL A 115 18.05 20.92 -15.81
C VAL A 115 17.92 21.80 -17.05
N ALA A 116 17.65 23.10 -16.88
CA ALA A 116 17.58 24.05 -17.98
C ALA A 116 18.90 24.19 -18.77
N GLY A 117 20.05 24.10 -18.09
CA GLY A 117 21.38 24.24 -18.70
C GLY A 117 22.13 22.94 -18.97
N ALA A 118 21.76 21.84 -18.31
CA ALA A 118 22.49 20.57 -18.36
C ALA A 118 22.17 19.74 -19.63
N PRO A 119 23.16 19.04 -20.20
CA PRO A 119 22.94 18.12 -21.31
C PRO A 119 22.11 16.91 -20.87
N SER A 120 21.28 16.39 -21.77
CA SER A 120 20.68 15.06 -21.59
C SER A 120 21.77 14.00 -21.67
N ILE A 121 21.67 12.96 -20.84
CA ILE A 121 22.51 11.76 -21.00
C ILE A 121 22.17 11.07 -22.31
N ALA A 122 23.19 10.59 -23.04
CA ALA A 122 23.04 9.97 -24.36
C ALA A 122 22.66 8.48 -24.29
N THR A 123 21.80 8.08 -23.34
CA THR A 123 21.34 6.70 -23.20
C THR A 123 20.21 6.41 -24.18
N ARG A 124 20.33 5.37 -25.01
CA ARG A 124 19.28 4.96 -25.96
C ARG A 124 17.98 4.52 -25.26
N THR A 125 18.10 4.01 -24.03
CA THR A 125 16.99 3.80 -23.08
C THR A 125 17.58 3.82 -21.66
N PRO A 126 17.08 4.65 -20.73
CA PRO A 126 17.50 4.58 -19.32
C PRO A 126 16.97 3.32 -18.63
N THR A 127 17.78 2.69 -17.78
CA THR A 127 17.36 1.59 -16.90
C THR A 127 17.17 2.13 -15.48
N PHE A 128 15.93 2.09 -14.98
CA PHE A 128 15.57 2.60 -13.66
C PHE A 128 15.54 1.50 -12.60
N THR A 129 15.93 1.85 -11.38
CA THR A 129 15.60 1.10 -10.16
C THR A 129 14.45 1.79 -9.41
N ALA A 130 14.10 1.32 -8.21
CA ALA A 130 13.04 1.92 -7.40
C ALA A 130 13.38 3.40 -7.12
N PRO A 131 12.53 4.38 -7.48
CA PRO A 131 12.86 5.80 -7.29
C PRO A 131 12.83 6.23 -5.82
N VAL A 132 12.37 5.35 -4.93
CA VAL A 132 12.57 5.43 -3.48
C VAL A 132 13.16 4.09 -3.03
N ALA A 133 14.49 3.98 -3.01
CA ALA A 133 15.16 2.70 -2.81
C ALA A 133 14.95 2.09 -1.40
N HIS A 134 14.86 2.92 -0.37
CA HIS A 134 14.82 2.51 1.03
C HIS A 134 13.76 3.28 1.85
N PRO A 135 12.45 3.12 1.55
CA PRO A 135 11.40 3.74 2.35
C PRO A 135 11.47 3.22 3.79
N ARG A 136 11.20 4.06 4.79
CA ARG A 136 11.21 3.62 6.20
C ARG A 136 9.89 2.95 6.59
N THR A 137 8.79 3.34 5.97
CA THR A 137 7.47 2.74 6.15
C THR A 137 6.70 2.81 4.84
N VAL A 138 5.96 1.74 4.55
CA VAL A 138 4.96 1.69 3.49
C VAL A 138 3.62 1.41 4.14
N LEU A 139 2.68 2.34 4.03
CA LEU A 139 1.30 2.17 4.47
C LEU A 139 0.42 1.93 3.24
N ALA A 140 -0.63 1.11 3.38
CA ALA A 140 -1.60 0.90 2.31
C ALA A 140 -3.04 1.07 2.80
N ALA A 141 -3.91 1.59 1.93
CA ALA A 141 -5.32 1.83 2.19
C ALA A 141 -6.20 0.70 1.59
N PRO A 142 -6.58 -0.33 2.38
CA PRO A 142 -7.37 -1.45 1.88
C PRO A 142 -8.79 -1.00 1.52
N VAL A 143 -9.31 -1.47 0.39
CA VAL A 143 -10.70 -1.22 -0.05
C VAL A 143 -11.02 0.28 -0.13
N ASN A 144 -10.15 1.03 -0.82
CA ASN A 144 -10.26 2.49 -0.93
C ASN A 144 -10.85 2.99 -2.26
N TYR A 145 -11.20 2.12 -3.21
CA TYR A 145 -11.90 2.50 -4.45
C TYR A 145 -13.35 2.03 -4.42
N ALA A 146 -14.28 2.89 -4.85
CA ALA A 146 -15.70 2.55 -4.88
C ALA A 146 -16.03 1.33 -5.79
N PRO A 147 -15.46 1.19 -7.01
CA PRO A 147 -15.69 -0.01 -7.84
C PRO A 147 -15.16 -1.29 -7.19
N HIS A 148 -13.92 -1.27 -6.68
CA HIS A 148 -13.28 -2.45 -6.07
C HIS A 148 -14.05 -2.99 -4.85
N ARG A 149 -14.63 -2.09 -4.04
CA ARG A 149 -15.52 -2.46 -2.94
C ARG A 149 -16.71 -3.31 -3.39
N GLY A 150 -17.25 -3.04 -4.58
CA GLY A 150 -18.34 -3.83 -5.17
C GLY A 150 -17.93 -5.24 -5.58
N GLU A 151 -16.70 -5.41 -6.07
CA GLU A 151 -16.17 -6.70 -6.54
C GLU A 151 -15.79 -7.67 -5.41
N LEU A 152 -15.44 -7.15 -4.24
CA LEU A 152 -14.91 -7.96 -3.14
C LEU A 152 -15.93 -8.99 -2.63
N GLY A 153 -17.19 -8.61 -2.43
CA GLY A 153 -18.25 -9.51 -1.95
C GLY A 153 -17.81 -10.41 -0.79
N ASP A 154 -18.14 -11.70 -0.86
CA ASP A 154 -17.75 -12.72 0.13
C ASP A 154 -16.25 -13.10 0.09
N ARG A 155 -15.44 -12.56 -0.84
CA ARG A 155 -13.99 -12.82 -0.93
C ARG A 155 -13.18 -11.99 0.07
N SER A 156 -13.80 -11.04 0.76
CA SER A 156 -13.27 -10.38 1.96
C SER A 156 -13.88 -11.03 3.21
N PRO A 157 -13.11 -11.29 4.29
CA PRO A 157 -13.67 -11.72 5.57
C PRO A 157 -14.69 -10.75 6.17
N GLU A 158 -14.71 -9.50 5.68
CA GLU A 158 -15.62 -8.43 6.08
C GLU A 158 -16.80 -8.25 5.09
N GLY A 159 -16.92 -9.11 4.08
CA GLY A 159 -18.04 -9.18 3.13
C GLY A 159 -18.21 -7.95 2.24
N GLY A 160 -17.14 -7.20 1.94
CA GLY A 160 -17.20 -5.91 1.24
C GLY A 160 -17.94 -4.79 2.00
N ARG A 161 -18.34 -5.04 3.25
CA ARG A 161 -19.14 -4.12 4.07
C ARG A 161 -18.32 -2.94 4.59
N LEU A 162 -17.03 -3.16 4.83
CA LEU A 162 -16.09 -2.18 5.33
C LEU A 162 -15.22 -1.60 4.19
N ASP A 163 -14.81 -0.35 4.36
CA ASP A 163 -13.93 0.39 3.45
C ASP A 163 -12.72 0.96 4.22
N ALA A 164 -11.81 1.62 3.52
CA ALA A 164 -10.61 2.23 4.11
C ALA A 164 -10.88 3.17 5.31
N ARG A 165 -12.06 3.81 5.41
CA ARG A 165 -12.39 4.66 6.58
C ARG A 165 -12.52 3.82 7.86
N ALA A 166 -13.09 2.63 7.74
CA ALA A 166 -13.38 1.70 8.83
C ALA A 166 -12.23 0.71 9.10
N LEU A 167 -11.54 0.27 8.06
CA LEU A 167 -10.42 -0.68 8.15
C LEU A 167 -9.12 -0.04 8.63
N GLY A 168 -8.95 1.28 8.43
CA GLY A 168 -7.70 1.98 8.70
C GLY A 168 -6.63 1.65 7.66
N LEU A 169 -5.36 1.90 8.00
CA LEU A 169 -4.20 1.61 7.15
C LEU A 169 -3.55 0.29 7.60
N ILE A 170 -3.03 -0.47 6.64
CA ILE A 170 -2.15 -1.62 6.88
C ILE A 170 -0.69 -1.24 6.63
N VAL A 171 0.25 -2.04 7.13
CA VAL A 171 1.69 -1.87 6.89
C VAL A 171 2.15 -2.90 5.88
N LEU A 172 2.85 -2.46 4.83
CA LEU A 172 3.64 -3.33 3.97
C LEU A 172 5.10 -3.27 4.45
N ALA A 173 5.78 -4.41 4.52
CA ALA A 173 7.17 -4.43 4.99
C ALA A 173 8.09 -3.73 3.97
N PRO A 174 8.90 -2.72 4.33
CA PRO A 174 9.74 -2.02 3.35
C PRO A 174 10.70 -2.92 2.55
N GLY A 175 11.10 -4.07 3.10
CA GLY A 175 11.90 -5.09 2.39
C GLY A 175 11.16 -5.87 1.30
N SER A 176 9.88 -5.58 1.06
CA SER A 176 9.11 -6.07 -0.11
C SER A 176 9.28 -5.19 -1.34
N VAL A 177 9.85 -3.99 -1.19
CA VAL A 177 10.00 -3.01 -2.27
C VAL A 177 11.02 -3.46 -3.30
N VAL A 178 10.70 -3.25 -4.58
CA VAL A 178 11.56 -3.56 -5.73
C VAL A 178 11.30 -2.54 -6.86
N GLY A 179 12.31 -2.28 -7.69
CA GLY A 179 12.20 -1.36 -8.82
C GLY A 179 11.87 -2.03 -10.16
N PRO A 180 11.83 -1.25 -11.25
CA PRO A 180 11.68 -1.75 -12.62
C PRO A 180 12.84 -2.66 -13.09
N ASP A 181 13.95 -2.68 -12.36
CA ASP A 181 15.12 -3.54 -12.55
C ASP A 181 14.96 -4.95 -11.94
N GLY A 182 13.86 -5.20 -11.23
CA GLY A 182 13.56 -6.49 -10.59
C GLY A 182 12.48 -7.33 -11.28
N ALA A 183 11.88 -8.22 -10.49
CA ALA A 183 10.80 -9.11 -10.88
C ALA A 183 9.91 -9.40 -9.66
N ILE A 184 8.67 -9.84 -9.86
CA ILE A 184 7.79 -10.36 -8.81
C ILE A 184 8.11 -11.84 -8.60
N GLU A 185 8.62 -12.19 -7.42
CA GLU A 185 9.03 -13.55 -7.05
C GLU A 185 7.95 -14.25 -6.22
N LEU A 186 7.11 -15.05 -6.89
CA LEU A 186 6.04 -15.80 -6.22
C LEU A 186 6.60 -17.02 -5.45
N PRO A 187 6.33 -17.14 -4.14
CA PRO A 187 6.77 -18.28 -3.35
C PRO A 187 5.95 -19.52 -3.68
N ASP A 188 6.59 -20.70 -3.69
CA ASP A 188 5.90 -21.97 -3.94
C ASP A 188 5.14 -22.43 -2.69
N LEU A 189 3.89 -21.99 -2.58
CA LEU A 189 2.98 -22.28 -1.47
C LEU A 189 1.75 -23.04 -2.02
N PRO A 190 1.67 -24.38 -1.83
CA PRO A 190 0.58 -25.20 -2.35
C PRO A 190 -0.81 -24.68 -1.95
N GLY A 191 -1.71 -24.58 -2.92
CA GLY A 191 -3.08 -24.11 -2.70
C GLY A 191 -3.21 -22.62 -2.39
N ARG A 192 -2.19 -21.79 -2.70
CA ARG A 192 -2.25 -20.33 -2.60
C ARG A 192 -2.26 -19.67 -3.97
N GLU A 193 -3.05 -18.60 -4.07
CA GLU A 193 -3.14 -17.73 -5.24
C GLU A 193 -2.55 -16.36 -4.89
N PHE A 194 -1.90 -15.73 -5.86
CA PHE A 194 -1.30 -14.41 -5.74
C PHE A 194 -1.95 -13.49 -6.79
N HIS A 195 -2.30 -12.28 -6.39
CA HIS A 195 -2.98 -11.31 -7.26
C HIS A 195 -2.15 -10.03 -7.40
N TYR A 196 -2.26 -9.36 -8.55
CA TYR A 196 -1.88 -7.95 -8.66
C TYR A 196 -2.97 -7.06 -8.07
N GLU A 197 -2.57 -5.94 -7.49
CA GLU A 197 -3.42 -4.82 -7.11
C GLU A 197 -2.65 -3.58 -7.55
N GLY A 198 -3.04 -2.97 -8.68
CA GLY A 198 -2.38 -1.77 -9.21
C GLY A 198 -2.82 -0.51 -8.48
N GLU A 199 -1.87 0.30 -8.01
CA GLU A 199 -2.11 1.48 -7.19
C GLU A 199 -1.26 2.68 -7.64
N ILE A 200 -1.70 3.87 -7.26
CA ILE A 200 -0.83 5.06 -7.21
C ILE A 200 -0.37 5.20 -5.76
N ALA A 201 0.93 5.43 -5.55
CA ALA A 201 1.49 5.68 -4.23
C ALA A 201 1.87 7.15 -4.07
N VAL A 202 1.48 7.74 -2.94
CA VAL A 202 1.94 9.04 -2.48
C VAL A 202 3.32 8.87 -1.87
N VAL A 203 4.28 9.68 -2.30
CA VAL A 203 5.62 9.74 -1.71
C VAL A 203 5.68 10.95 -0.77
N ILE A 204 6.02 10.74 0.49
CA ILE A 204 6.22 11.82 1.45
C ILE A 204 7.56 12.51 1.17
N GLY A 205 7.55 13.83 1.10
CA GLY A 205 8.72 14.67 0.85
C GLY A 205 9.22 15.43 2.08
N ARG A 206 8.36 15.70 3.06
CA ARG A 206 8.74 16.42 4.29
C ARG A 206 8.20 15.73 5.55
N PRO A 207 8.93 15.77 6.68
CA PRO A 207 8.45 15.20 7.94
C PRO A 207 7.07 15.76 8.34
N CYS A 208 6.13 14.89 8.69
CA CYS A 208 4.83 15.32 9.24
C CYS A 208 4.34 14.38 10.36
N ARG A 209 3.57 14.95 11.28
CA ARG A 209 2.94 14.23 12.40
C ARG A 209 1.74 15.01 12.90
N GLY A 210 0.58 14.38 12.96
CA GLY A 210 -0.67 15.02 13.39
C GLY A 210 -1.03 16.25 12.57
N VAL A 211 -0.69 16.26 11.27
CA VAL A 211 -1.00 17.36 10.36
C VAL A 211 -2.52 17.45 10.13
N ASP A 212 -3.01 18.66 9.88
CA ASP A 212 -4.39 18.87 9.44
C ASP A 212 -4.53 18.71 7.92
N ARG A 213 -5.76 18.60 7.42
CA ARG A 213 -6.04 18.40 5.99
C ARG A 213 -5.55 19.57 5.12
N ALA A 214 -5.52 20.79 5.64
CA ALA A 214 -5.16 21.98 4.86
C ALA A 214 -3.66 22.08 4.58
N HIS A 215 -2.83 21.47 5.44
CA HIS A 215 -1.37 21.41 5.29
C HIS A 215 -0.87 20.02 4.84
N ALA A 216 -1.77 19.06 4.60
CA ALA A 216 -1.40 17.69 4.23
C ALA A 216 -0.54 17.61 2.96
N MET A 217 -0.89 18.41 1.94
CA MET A 217 -0.19 18.42 0.65
C MET A 217 1.19 19.09 0.71
N ASP A 218 1.44 19.99 1.67
CA ASP A 218 2.74 20.64 1.90
C ASP A 218 3.87 19.64 2.23
N HIS A 219 3.51 18.39 2.52
CA HIS A 219 4.41 17.29 2.88
C HIS A 219 4.57 16.22 1.79
N VAL A 220 3.86 16.32 0.67
CA VAL A 220 3.94 15.35 -0.44
C VAL A 220 5.08 15.74 -1.38
N LEU A 221 5.99 14.80 -1.67
CA LEU A 221 6.99 14.95 -2.74
C LEU A 221 6.33 14.83 -4.10
N GLY A 222 5.45 13.83 -4.25
CA GLY A 222 4.88 13.46 -5.53
C GLY A 222 4.24 12.08 -5.50
N TYR A 223 4.11 11.48 -6.67
CA TYR A 223 3.38 10.24 -6.91
C TYR A 223 4.20 9.25 -7.73
N THR A 224 4.01 7.96 -7.50
CA THR A 224 4.65 6.88 -8.28
C THR A 224 3.68 5.72 -8.49
N GLY A 225 3.92 4.85 -9.48
CA GLY A 225 3.17 3.60 -9.61
C GLY A 225 3.59 2.62 -8.51
N LEU A 226 2.63 1.83 -8.01
CA LEU A 226 2.88 0.76 -7.05
C LEU A 226 2.03 -0.47 -7.39
N LEU A 227 2.60 -1.67 -7.22
CA LEU A 227 1.87 -2.94 -7.26
C LEU A 227 1.82 -3.53 -5.85
N ASP A 228 0.62 -3.75 -5.28
CA ASP A 228 0.43 -4.38 -3.97
C ASP A 228 0.12 -5.87 -4.15
N ILE A 229 1.17 -6.66 -4.40
CA ILE A 229 1.03 -8.09 -4.71
C ILE A 229 0.53 -8.84 -3.49
N THR A 230 -0.59 -9.55 -3.66
CA THR A 230 -1.38 -10.06 -2.54
C THR A 230 -1.56 -11.56 -2.61
N MET A 231 -1.02 -12.29 -1.63
CA MET A 231 -1.46 -13.67 -1.37
C MET A 231 -2.92 -13.66 -0.89
N ARG A 232 -3.80 -14.40 -1.57
CA ARG A 232 -5.21 -14.53 -1.17
C ARG A 232 -5.36 -15.51 0.00
N ILE A 233 -6.38 -15.27 0.82
CA ILE A 233 -6.76 -16.17 1.91
C ILE A 233 -7.45 -17.40 1.30
N GLY A 234 -6.92 -18.60 1.59
CA GLY A 234 -7.61 -19.85 1.25
C GLY A 234 -8.80 -20.11 2.20
N PRO A 235 -9.67 -21.10 1.93
CA PRO A 235 -10.92 -21.30 2.67
C PRO A 235 -10.81 -21.49 4.19
N GLN A 236 -9.61 -21.80 4.70
CA GLN A 236 -9.30 -21.99 6.12
C GLN A 236 -8.21 -21.02 6.65
N GLY A 237 -7.74 -20.10 5.80
CA GLY A 237 -6.66 -19.18 6.11
C GLY A 237 -7.09 -18.10 7.10
N GLN A 238 -6.18 -17.75 8.01
CA GLN A 238 -6.34 -16.67 8.99
C GLN A 238 -5.16 -15.70 8.95
N GLU A 239 -4.40 -15.68 7.84
CA GLU A 239 -3.17 -14.90 7.73
C GLU A 239 -3.47 -13.39 7.62
N ASP A 240 -2.78 -12.59 8.43
CA ASP A 240 -2.93 -11.14 8.47
C ASP A 240 -2.64 -10.48 7.11
N ARG A 241 -3.29 -9.33 6.84
CA ARG A 241 -3.08 -8.54 5.62
C ARG A 241 -1.61 -8.19 5.41
N SER A 242 -0.90 -7.78 6.47
CA SER A 242 0.51 -7.37 6.40
C SER A 242 1.37 -8.54 5.93
N MET A 243 1.23 -9.73 6.53
CA MET A 243 1.95 -10.94 6.12
C MET A 243 1.73 -11.27 4.64
N ARG A 244 0.47 -11.25 4.19
CA ARG A 244 0.09 -11.67 2.83
C ARG A 244 0.57 -10.75 1.71
N LYS A 245 0.94 -9.51 2.04
CA LYS A 245 1.40 -8.47 1.11
C LYS A 245 2.89 -8.09 1.31
N SER A 246 3.60 -8.74 2.23
CA SER A 246 4.97 -8.36 2.64
C SER A 246 6.07 -9.36 2.27
N PHE A 247 5.82 -10.28 1.33
CA PHE A 247 6.91 -11.10 0.80
C PHE A 247 7.91 -10.22 0.04
N ARG A 248 9.20 -10.60 -0.01
CA ARG A 248 10.19 -9.91 -0.84
C ARG A 248 9.65 -9.78 -2.27
N THR A 249 9.80 -8.60 -2.90
CA THR A 249 9.27 -8.22 -4.23
C THR A 249 7.75 -8.05 -4.35
N PHE A 250 6.98 -8.07 -3.25
CA PHE A 250 5.53 -7.86 -3.31
C PHE A 250 5.09 -6.38 -3.32
N THR A 251 6.03 -5.44 -3.28
CA THR A 251 5.73 -4.01 -3.49
C THR A 251 6.60 -3.37 -4.58
N PRO A 252 6.49 -3.80 -5.86
CA PRO A 252 7.11 -3.08 -6.96
C PRO A 252 6.66 -1.61 -7.00
N ILE A 253 7.60 -0.68 -7.22
CA ILE A 253 7.31 0.74 -7.38
C ILE A 253 8.11 1.36 -8.55
N GLY A 254 7.58 2.44 -9.13
CA GLY A 254 8.29 3.28 -10.09
C GLY A 254 7.49 3.61 -11.36
N PRO A 255 8.17 3.86 -12.49
CA PRO A 255 9.64 3.93 -12.64
C PRO A 255 10.27 5.19 -12.03
N VAL A 256 9.48 6.23 -11.81
CA VAL A 256 9.90 7.56 -11.33
C VAL A 256 8.88 8.11 -10.32
N VAL A 257 9.26 9.17 -9.60
CA VAL A 257 8.31 10.02 -8.86
C VAL A 257 7.97 11.23 -9.72
N LEU A 258 6.70 11.38 -10.08
CA LEU A 258 6.14 12.61 -10.64
C LEU A 258 5.94 13.61 -9.50
N THR A 259 6.62 14.77 -9.52
CA THR A 259 6.61 15.70 -8.38
C THR A 259 5.25 16.39 -8.22
N ALA A 260 4.92 16.80 -6.99
CA ALA A 260 3.58 17.31 -6.66
C ALA A 260 3.24 18.65 -7.31
N ASP A 261 4.26 19.45 -7.67
CA ASP A 261 4.12 20.72 -8.39
C ASP A 261 3.69 20.54 -9.87
N GLU A 262 3.99 19.38 -10.47
CA GLU A 262 3.48 18.97 -11.78
C GLU A 262 2.00 18.53 -11.75
N VAL A 263 1.45 18.28 -10.57
CA VAL A 263 0.09 17.77 -10.37
C VAL A 263 -0.68 18.63 -9.36
N PRO A 264 -1.10 19.85 -9.72
CA PRO A 264 -1.80 20.76 -8.81
C PRO A 264 -3.12 20.21 -8.24
N ASP A 265 -3.76 19.28 -8.96
CA ASP A 265 -4.91 18.51 -8.49
C ASP A 265 -4.63 17.01 -8.72
N PRO A 266 -4.34 16.21 -7.68
CA PRO A 266 -4.05 14.79 -7.85
C PRO A 266 -5.26 13.96 -8.28
N SER A 267 -6.50 14.45 -8.17
CA SER A 267 -7.68 13.67 -8.55
C SER A 267 -7.70 13.32 -10.05
N ILE A 268 -6.96 14.07 -10.88
CA ILE A 268 -6.82 13.82 -12.32
C ILE A 268 -5.93 12.61 -12.65
N LEU A 269 -5.13 12.12 -11.71
CA LEU A 269 -4.21 11.01 -11.96
C LEU A 269 -4.98 9.70 -12.13
N ARG A 270 -4.75 9.03 -13.26
CA ARG A 270 -5.28 7.70 -13.55
C ARG A 270 -4.16 6.67 -13.63
N LEU A 271 -4.55 5.43 -13.33
CA LEU A 271 -3.77 4.24 -13.55
C LEU A 271 -4.49 3.29 -14.50
N ARG A 272 -3.72 2.56 -15.29
CA ARG A 272 -4.17 1.46 -16.15
C ARG A 272 -3.24 0.29 -15.92
N LEU A 273 -3.78 -0.92 -15.80
CA LEU A 273 -2.99 -2.15 -15.63
C LEU A 273 -3.37 -3.17 -16.69
N ALA A 274 -2.36 -3.77 -17.31
CA ALA A 274 -2.48 -4.89 -18.22
C ALA A 274 -1.74 -6.13 -17.68
N LEU A 275 -2.31 -7.31 -17.91
CA LEU A 275 -1.67 -8.60 -17.66
C LEU A 275 -1.40 -9.25 -19.03
N ASN A 276 -0.13 -9.50 -19.35
CA ASN A 276 0.30 -10.07 -20.63
C ASN A 276 -0.21 -9.26 -21.86
N GLY A 277 -0.33 -7.94 -21.71
CA GLY A 277 -0.87 -7.03 -22.73
C GLY A 277 -2.40 -6.86 -22.71
N GLU A 278 -3.14 -7.75 -22.05
CA GLU A 278 -4.60 -7.66 -21.92
C GLU A 278 -4.99 -6.66 -20.81
N PRO A 279 -5.80 -5.62 -21.08
CA PRO A 279 -6.26 -4.68 -20.06
C PRO A 279 -7.06 -5.36 -18.94
N ARG A 280 -6.80 -4.93 -17.69
CA ARG A 280 -7.42 -5.49 -16.47
C ARG A 280 -8.00 -4.43 -15.54
N GLN A 281 -7.26 -3.35 -15.32
CA GLN A 281 -7.70 -2.25 -14.46
C GLN A 281 -7.59 -0.92 -15.21
N ASP A 282 -8.57 -0.03 -15.00
CA ASP A 282 -8.53 1.39 -15.34
C ASP A 282 -9.25 2.12 -14.20
N GLY A 283 -8.62 3.12 -13.60
CA GLY A 283 -9.21 3.87 -12.50
C GLY A 283 -8.42 5.13 -12.13
N GLY A 284 -9.03 6.05 -11.39
CA GLY A 284 -8.44 7.35 -11.04
C GLY A 284 -8.51 7.69 -9.56
N LEU A 285 -7.70 8.66 -9.13
CA LEU A 285 -7.72 9.14 -7.75
C LEU A 285 -9.02 9.89 -7.37
N ASP A 286 -9.84 10.23 -8.37
CA ASP A 286 -11.21 10.72 -8.22
C ASP A 286 -12.20 9.66 -7.69
N GLU A 287 -11.89 8.37 -7.83
CA GLU A 287 -12.71 7.25 -7.35
C GLU A 287 -12.43 6.82 -5.90
N LEU A 288 -11.52 7.53 -5.22
CA LEU A 288 -11.13 7.23 -3.85
C LEU A 288 -12.25 7.48 -2.84
N ILE A 289 -12.44 6.51 -1.94
CA ILE A 289 -13.31 6.59 -0.77
C ILE A 289 -12.67 7.53 0.26
N VAL A 290 -11.37 7.41 0.51
CA VAL A 290 -10.54 8.32 1.32
C VAL A 290 -9.47 8.91 0.41
N ASP A 291 -9.57 10.21 0.15
CA ASP A 291 -8.66 10.91 -0.77
C ASP A 291 -7.24 11.11 -0.19
N VAL A 292 -6.32 11.55 -1.06
CA VAL A 292 -4.89 11.73 -0.72
C VAL A 292 -4.68 12.63 0.51
N PRO A 293 -5.29 13.83 0.65
CA PRO A 293 -5.15 14.64 1.86
C PRO A 293 -5.60 13.91 3.14
N ASP A 294 -6.74 13.21 3.13
CA ASP A 294 -7.21 12.47 4.31
C ASP A 294 -6.33 11.24 4.61
N LEU A 295 -5.77 10.58 3.59
CA LEU A 295 -4.80 9.48 3.77
C LEU A 295 -3.53 9.97 4.47
N VAL A 296 -2.96 11.11 4.04
CA VAL A 296 -1.79 11.73 4.68
C VAL A 296 -2.10 12.11 6.13
N VAL A 297 -3.26 12.72 6.41
CA VAL A 297 -3.70 13.04 7.79
C VAL A 297 -3.81 11.78 8.66
N ARG A 298 -4.42 10.70 8.14
CA ARG A 298 -4.57 9.42 8.87
C ARG A 298 -3.21 8.76 9.14
N ALA A 299 -2.33 8.73 8.15
CA ALA A 299 -0.97 8.21 8.28
C ALA A 299 -0.16 9.00 9.31
N ALA A 300 -0.19 10.33 9.25
CA ALA A 300 0.51 11.21 10.19
C ALA A 300 -0.07 11.18 11.63
N GLN A 301 -1.32 10.74 11.81
CA GLN A 301 -1.90 10.47 13.13
C GLN A 301 -1.43 9.13 13.71
N LEU A 302 -1.17 8.13 12.87
CA LEU A 302 -0.69 6.81 13.27
C LEU A 302 0.79 6.84 13.68
N LEU A 303 1.66 7.44 12.86
CA LEU A 303 3.09 7.62 13.14
C LEU A 303 3.64 8.91 12.52
N PRO A 304 4.82 9.41 12.96
CA PRO A 304 5.51 10.48 12.25
C PRO A 304 6.03 9.97 10.90
N LEU A 305 5.57 10.57 9.80
CA LEU A 305 6.05 10.26 8.45
C LEU A 305 7.31 11.06 8.14
N GLN A 306 8.09 10.57 7.20
CA GLN A 306 9.43 11.04 6.85
C GLN A 306 9.61 11.11 5.32
N PRO A 307 10.57 11.89 4.81
CA PRO A 307 10.92 11.86 3.39
C PRO A 307 11.20 10.42 2.92
N GLY A 308 10.55 10.00 1.85
CA GLY A 308 10.63 8.64 1.31
C GLY A 308 9.66 7.63 1.93
N ASP A 309 8.83 7.99 2.91
CA ASP A 309 7.72 7.11 3.31
C ASP A 309 6.64 7.08 2.22
N LEU A 310 6.00 5.91 2.07
CA LEU A 310 5.02 5.66 1.01
C LEU A 310 3.62 5.44 1.59
N ILE A 311 2.60 5.99 0.91
CA ILE A 311 1.19 5.67 1.15
C ILE A 311 0.57 5.16 -0.15
N ALA A 312 0.37 3.85 -0.23
CA ALA A 312 -0.35 3.18 -1.30
C ALA A 312 -1.86 3.48 -1.15
N THR A 313 -2.48 4.06 -2.18
CA THR A 313 -3.82 4.67 -2.05
C THR A 313 -4.99 3.69 -2.17
N GLY A 314 -4.74 2.40 -2.41
CA GLY A 314 -5.72 1.39 -2.77
C GLY A 314 -5.73 1.11 -4.29
N THR A 315 -6.44 0.05 -4.68
CA THR A 315 -6.57 -0.40 -6.08
C THR A 315 -8.01 -0.27 -6.61
N PRO A 316 -8.23 0.07 -7.89
CA PRO A 316 -9.55 0.04 -8.54
C PRO A 316 -10.04 -1.39 -8.80
N GLY A 317 -11.17 -1.53 -9.50
CA GLY A 317 -11.70 -2.83 -9.92
C GLY A 317 -10.75 -3.60 -10.85
N GLY A 318 -11.04 -4.87 -11.10
CA GLY A 318 -10.29 -5.72 -12.03
C GLY A 318 -9.10 -6.48 -11.43
N VAL A 319 -9.03 -6.62 -10.10
CA VAL A 319 -7.97 -7.39 -9.40
C VAL A 319 -7.99 -8.87 -9.80
N GLY A 320 -6.85 -9.40 -10.25
CA GLY A 320 -6.75 -10.75 -10.83
C GLY A 320 -5.47 -11.50 -10.45
N ALA A 321 -5.50 -12.82 -10.66
CA ALA A 321 -4.40 -13.72 -10.31
C ALA A 321 -3.20 -13.60 -11.26
N ILE A 322 -2.01 -13.96 -10.75
CA ILE A 322 -0.74 -14.04 -11.49
C ILE A 322 -0.01 -15.36 -11.21
N VAL A 323 0.73 -15.84 -12.20
CA VAL A 323 1.55 -17.04 -12.15
C VAL A 323 2.95 -16.79 -12.73
N PRO A 324 3.96 -17.62 -12.38
CA PRO A 324 5.28 -17.54 -13.01
C PRO A 324 5.20 -17.64 -14.54
N GLY A 325 5.81 -16.68 -15.23
CA GLY A 325 5.73 -16.52 -16.69
C GLY A 325 4.86 -15.35 -17.15
N ASP A 326 3.99 -14.82 -16.27
CA ASP A 326 3.22 -13.60 -16.56
C ASP A 326 4.11 -12.35 -16.57
N ARG A 327 3.60 -11.28 -17.21
CA ARG A 327 4.10 -9.91 -17.10
C ARG A 327 2.96 -8.97 -16.72
N VAL A 328 3.16 -8.25 -15.62
CA VAL A 328 2.24 -7.22 -15.12
C VAL A 328 2.76 -5.86 -15.53
N THR A 329 1.97 -5.09 -16.27
CA THR A 329 2.32 -3.73 -16.71
C THR A 329 1.35 -2.74 -16.09
N LEU A 330 1.85 -1.88 -15.21
CA LEU A 330 1.12 -0.75 -14.61
C LEU A 330 1.57 0.55 -15.30
N THR A 331 0.63 1.34 -15.79
CA THR A 331 0.89 2.68 -16.35
C THR A 331 0.15 3.72 -15.51
N VAL A 332 0.87 4.72 -15.01
CA VAL A 332 0.28 5.85 -14.28
C VAL A 332 0.50 7.14 -15.07
N ASP A 333 -0.53 7.98 -15.20
CA ASP A 333 -0.46 9.23 -15.94
C ASP A 333 0.63 10.16 -15.38
N GLY A 334 1.43 10.73 -16.29
CA GLY A 334 2.60 11.54 -15.95
C GLY A 334 3.81 10.77 -15.39
N VAL A 335 3.61 9.61 -14.73
CA VAL A 335 4.68 8.78 -14.16
C VAL A 335 5.30 7.82 -15.20
N GLY A 336 4.48 7.21 -16.07
CA GLY A 336 4.94 6.24 -17.07
C GLY A 336 4.67 4.77 -16.70
N GLU A 337 5.47 3.85 -17.26
CA GLU A 337 5.25 2.40 -17.17
C GLU A 337 6.16 1.70 -16.16
N LEU A 338 5.56 0.96 -15.23
CA LEU A 338 6.19 -0.03 -14.36
C LEU A 338 5.81 -1.42 -14.88
N ALA A 339 6.73 -2.11 -15.55
CA ALA A 339 6.54 -3.46 -16.06
C ALA A 339 7.36 -4.47 -15.26
N MET A 340 6.68 -5.49 -14.72
CA MET A 340 7.28 -6.51 -13.85
C MET A 340 7.04 -7.91 -14.43
N ASP A 341 8.12 -8.63 -14.70
CA ASP A 341 8.06 -10.07 -14.94
C ASP A 341 7.66 -10.81 -13.65
N VAL A 342 6.81 -11.83 -13.76
CA VAL A 342 6.44 -12.72 -12.65
C VAL A 342 7.23 -14.02 -12.77
N ARG A 343 7.93 -14.40 -11.70
CA ARG A 343 8.84 -15.56 -11.68
C ARG A 343 8.56 -16.42 -10.44
N ARG A 344 8.86 -17.72 -10.51
CA ARG A 344 8.88 -18.57 -9.31
C ARG A 344 10.10 -18.17 -8.49
N ARG A 345 9.93 -18.00 -7.19
CA ARG A 345 11.01 -17.64 -6.29
C ARG A 345 12.03 -18.77 -6.19
N SER A 346 13.30 -18.45 -6.48
CA SER A 346 14.45 -19.35 -6.31
C SER A 346 15.15 -19.04 -4.99
N TRP A 347 15.13 -20.00 -4.06
CA TRP A 347 15.87 -20.00 -2.80
C TRP A 347 16.36 -21.42 -2.50
#